data_AF-A0A6P2EFQ7-F1
#
_entry.id   AF-A0A6P2EFQ7-F1
#
_cell.length_a   1.000
_cell.length_b   1.000
_cell.length_c   1.000
_cell.angle_alpha   90.00
_cell.angle_beta   90.00
_cell.angle_gamma   90.00
#
_symmetry.space_group_name_H-M   'P 1'
#
loop_
_entity.id
_entity.type
_entity.pdbx_description
1 polymer ?
#
loop_
_entity_poly.entity_id
_entity_poly.type
_entity_poly.pdbx_seq_one_letter_code
_entity_poly.pdbx_strand_id
1 'polypeptide(L)'
;MTASQATAPHSEAVEQRRWIDVADRRVPAVVWTPTQHAGRRPLVLMGHGGSGHKTSQLVLDAALPLVRLHGFVVAAIDGPVHGERRASPADGEQVRSEFRALWAEGGSVEPMVADWRATLDELCRMPEVDPAAIGWYGISMGTAYGLPFVAAEPRIRAAVLGMWGTSRINSRRLVDDARRVSIPVLFQQKQDDEFFTPEGQVEIYEALASPEKQLAVYQGGHVDPSGLQLFDLIEFLATRLQHPHGRQQPFPVVYGNSPQGSPR
;
A
#
# COMPACT_ATOMS: atom_id res chain seq x y z
N MET A 1 -30.88 -13.52 28.37
CA MET A 1 -30.26 -12.18 28.29
C MET A 1 -29.11 -12.28 27.30
N THR A 2 -29.36 -11.94 26.05
CA THR A 2 -28.34 -11.87 25.00
C THR A 2 -27.62 -10.54 25.14
N ALA A 3 -26.32 -10.58 25.44
CA ALA A 3 -25.49 -9.39 25.46
C ALA A 3 -25.44 -8.83 24.03
N SER A 4 -26.05 -7.65 23.85
CA SER A 4 -25.88 -6.82 22.67
C SER A 4 -24.41 -6.46 22.56
N GLN A 5 -23.73 -6.93 21.52
CA GLN A 5 -22.44 -6.37 21.14
C GLN A 5 -22.71 -4.94 20.68
N ALA A 6 -22.36 -3.97 21.52
CA ALA A 6 -22.37 -2.57 21.12
C ALA A 6 -21.39 -2.40 19.97
N THR A 7 -21.91 -2.14 18.77
CA THR A 7 -21.10 -1.66 17.64
C THR A 7 -20.47 -0.35 18.07
N ALA A 8 -19.13 -0.30 18.11
CA ALA A 8 -18.43 0.95 18.35
C ALA A 8 -18.88 1.97 17.28
N PRO A 9 -19.16 3.22 17.64
CA PRO A 9 -19.56 4.23 16.66
C PRO A 9 -18.46 4.39 15.61
N HIS A 10 -18.83 4.27 14.34
CA HIS A 10 -17.91 4.56 13.23
C HIS A 10 -17.50 6.03 13.30
N SER A 11 -16.20 6.31 13.35
CA SER A 11 -15.73 7.69 13.28
C SER A 11 -15.92 8.22 11.85
N GLU A 12 -16.12 9.53 11.70
CA GLU A 12 -16.01 10.17 10.38
C GLU A 12 -14.55 10.41 10.04
N ALA A 13 -14.22 10.42 8.75
CA ALA A 13 -12.87 10.73 8.27
C ALA A 13 -12.79 12.21 7.86
N VAL A 14 -11.92 12.97 8.52
CA VAL A 14 -11.59 14.35 8.15
C VAL A 14 -10.46 14.33 7.14
N GLU A 15 -10.71 14.86 5.94
CA GLU A 15 -9.69 15.03 4.90
C GLU A 15 -8.94 16.36 5.08
N GLN A 16 -7.61 16.31 5.04
CA GLN A 16 -6.73 17.47 5.02
C GLN A 16 -5.77 17.36 3.84
N ARG A 17 -5.81 18.34 2.93
CA ARG A 17 -4.87 18.43 1.82
C ARG A 17 -3.64 19.24 2.22
N ARG A 18 -2.47 18.77 1.79
CA ARG A 18 -1.16 19.34 2.13
C ARG A 18 -0.25 19.35 0.92
N TRP A 19 0.79 20.16 1.02
CA TRP A 19 1.89 20.20 0.07
C TRP A 19 3.18 20.04 0.85
N ILE A 20 3.94 19.00 0.53
CA ILE A 20 5.21 18.70 1.18
C ILE A 20 6.33 19.22 0.28
N ASP A 21 7.17 20.11 0.80
CA ASP A 21 8.33 20.62 0.07
C ASP A 21 9.50 19.64 0.18
N VAL A 22 10.03 19.20 -0.97
CA VAL A 22 11.09 18.18 -1.05
C VAL A 22 12.13 18.64 -2.07
N ALA A 23 13.20 19.27 -1.57
CA ALA A 23 14.19 19.96 -2.38
C ALA A 23 13.53 20.99 -3.32
N ASP A 24 13.56 20.75 -4.63
CA ASP A 24 12.97 21.59 -5.68
C ASP A 24 11.54 21.17 -6.06
N ARG A 25 10.99 20.13 -5.44
CA ARG A 25 9.66 19.59 -5.74
C ARG A 25 8.66 19.95 -4.66
N ARG A 26 7.39 20.05 -5.09
CA ARG A 26 6.25 20.20 -4.21
C ARG A 26 5.33 19.01 -4.38
N VAL A 27 5.18 18.22 -3.32
CA VAL A 27 4.49 16.93 -3.33
C VAL A 27 3.05 17.11 -2.82
N PRO A 28 2.03 16.88 -3.66
CA PRO A 28 0.65 16.90 -3.21
C PRO A 28 0.39 15.71 -2.29
N ALA A 29 -0.12 15.98 -1.10
CA ALA A 29 -0.47 14.99 -0.09
C ALA A 29 -1.91 15.18 0.39
N VAL A 30 -2.51 14.10 0.83
CA VAL A 30 -3.80 14.09 1.51
C VAL A 30 -3.67 13.22 2.75
N VAL A 31 -4.28 13.66 3.85
CA VAL A 31 -4.27 12.98 5.14
C VAL A 31 -5.71 12.84 5.60
N TRP A 32 -6.10 11.64 5.98
CA TRP A 32 -7.39 11.37 6.64
C TRP A 32 -7.16 11.03 8.10
N THR A 33 -7.84 11.77 8.97
CA THR A 33 -7.82 11.58 10.43
C THR A 33 -9.23 11.33 10.94
N PRO A 34 -9.43 10.50 11.97
CA PRO A 34 -10.77 10.24 12.48
C PRO A 34 -11.27 11.39 13.38
N THR A 35 -12.57 11.73 13.34
CA THR A 35 -13.14 12.89 14.05
C THR A 35 -13.15 12.80 15.57
N GLN A 36 -13.16 11.59 16.13
CA GLN A 36 -13.38 11.37 17.56
C GLN A 36 -12.37 10.39 18.17
N HIS A 37 -11.10 10.78 18.27
CA HIS A 37 -10.12 10.02 19.04
C HIS A 37 -9.15 10.92 19.79
N ALA A 38 -8.89 10.57 21.05
CA ALA A 38 -7.82 11.16 21.85
C ALA A 38 -6.55 10.30 21.71
N GLY A 39 -5.41 10.97 21.52
CA GLY A 39 -4.08 10.34 21.52
C GLY A 39 -3.54 9.95 20.16
N ARG A 40 -2.32 9.42 20.16
CA ARG A 40 -1.60 8.97 18.97
C ARG A 40 -2.20 7.69 18.40
N ARG A 41 -2.20 7.57 17.08
CA ARG A 41 -2.81 6.47 16.32
C ARG A 41 -1.82 5.94 15.29
N PRO A 42 -1.93 4.65 14.91
CA PRO A 42 -1.16 4.13 13.81
C PRO A 42 -1.37 4.94 12.51
N LEU A 43 -0.30 5.05 11.73
CA LEU A 43 -0.29 5.70 10.42
C LEU A 43 -0.16 4.65 9.32
N VAL A 44 -1.00 4.72 8.29
CA VAL A 44 -0.81 3.97 7.04
C VAL A 44 -0.49 4.93 5.90
N LEU A 45 0.67 4.74 5.29
CA LEU A 45 1.06 5.42 4.06
C LEU A 45 0.56 4.61 2.86
N MET A 46 -0.13 5.27 1.92
CA MET A 46 -0.79 4.64 0.78
C MET A 46 -0.22 5.08 -0.57
N GLY A 47 0.40 4.14 -1.27
CA GLY A 47 0.80 4.29 -2.66
C GLY A 47 -0.34 3.94 -3.61
N HIS A 48 -0.79 4.91 -4.41
CA HIS A 48 -1.84 4.69 -5.41
C HIS A 48 -1.33 3.90 -6.64
N GLY A 49 -2.27 3.38 -7.44
CA GLY A 49 -2.00 2.67 -8.68
C GLY A 49 -1.60 3.60 -9.83
N GLY A 50 -0.90 3.07 -10.84
CA GLY A 50 -0.31 3.86 -11.93
C GLY A 50 -1.30 4.50 -12.91
N SER A 51 -2.60 4.24 -12.78
CA SER A 51 -3.66 4.90 -13.56
C SER A 51 -4.43 5.96 -12.77
N GLY A 52 -4.11 6.15 -11.49
CA GLY A 52 -4.89 6.98 -10.57
C GLY A 52 -4.08 8.12 -9.94
N HIS A 53 -4.51 8.52 -8.75
CA HIS A 53 -3.91 9.59 -7.95
C HIS A 53 -4.20 9.35 -6.47
N LYS A 54 -3.69 10.19 -5.59
CA LYS A 54 -3.78 10.02 -4.12
C LYS A 54 -5.19 9.97 -3.54
N THR A 55 -6.24 10.30 -4.30
CA THR A 55 -7.65 10.21 -3.90
C THR A 55 -8.48 9.37 -4.87
N SER A 56 -7.85 8.49 -5.66
CA SER A 56 -8.59 7.56 -6.52
C SER A 56 -9.39 6.55 -5.68
N GLN A 57 -10.39 5.91 -6.29
CA GLN A 57 -11.25 4.94 -5.59
C GLN A 57 -10.44 3.82 -4.91
N LEU A 58 -9.43 3.27 -5.59
CA LEU A 58 -8.44 2.33 -5.02
C LEU A 58 -7.87 2.76 -3.66
N VAL A 59 -7.58 4.06 -3.49
CA VAL A 59 -7.04 4.59 -2.23
C VAL A 59 -8.16 4.74 -1.21
N LEU A 60 -9.28 5.34 -1.61
CA LEU A 60 -10.40 5.61 -0.72
C LEU A 60 -11.04 4.32 -0.15
N ASP A 61 -11.09 3.26 -0.95
CA ASP A 61 -11.62 1.94 -0.57
C ASP A 61 -10.86 1.32 0.61
N ALA A 62 -9.55 1.59 0.74
CA ALA A 62 -8.75 1.16 1.89
C ALA A 62 -8.66 2.25 2.97
N ALA A 63 -8.50 3.52 2.59
CA ALA A 63 -8.29 4.62 3.51
C ALA A 63 -9.48 4.83 4.44
N LEU A 64 -10.70 4.86 3.89
CA LEU A 64 -11.89 5.16 4.69
C LEU A 64 -12.18 4.07 5.72
N PRO A 65 -12.15 2.76 5.42
CA PRO A 65 -12.28 1.74 6.46
C PRO A 65 -11.19 1.79 7.54
N LEU A 66 -9.92 1.99 7.17
CA LEU A 66 -8.83 2.10 8.15
C LEU A 66 -9.04 3.27 9.12
N VAL A 67 -9.55 4.41 8.63
CA VAL A 67 -9.90 5.55 9.48
C VAL A 67 -11.17 5.28 10.29
N ARG A 68 -12.27 4.88 9.64
CA ARG A 68 -13.60 4.81 10.27
C ARG A 68 -13.76 3.63 11.23
N LEU A 69 -13.12 2.49 10.92
CA LEU A 69 -13.26 1.24 11.68
C LEU A 69 -12.13 1.03 12.67
N HIS A 70 -10.89 1.36 12.28
CA HIS A 70 -9.70 1.13 13.12
C HIS A 70 -9.13 2.43 13.72
N GLY A 71 -9.64 3.59 13.30
CA GLY A 71 -9.24 4.90 13.81
C GLY A 71 -7.80 5.26 13.50
N PHE A 72 -7.27 4.76 12.39
CA PHE A 72 -5.92 5.06 11.93
C PHE A 72 -5.86 6.47 11.32
N VAL A 73 -4.65 7.03 11.29
CA VAL A 73 -4.32 8.11 10.36
C VAL A 73 -3.90 7.45 9.05
N VAL A 74 -4.39 7.98 7.92
CA VAL A 74 -4.01 7.49 6.60
C VAL A 74 -3.50 8.65 5.77
N ALA A 75 -2.42 8.46 5.01
CA ALA A 75 -1.92 9.48 4.11
C ALA A 75 -1.56 8.90 2.75
N ALA A 76 -1.83 9.67 1.69
CA ALA A 76 -1.44 9.35 0.32
C ALA A 76 -0.80 10.56 -0.35
N ILE A 77 0.17 10.33 -1.24
CA ILE A 77 0.79 11.37 -2.07
C ILE A 77 0.62 11.04 -3.54
N ASP A 78 0.59 12.06 -4.39
CA ASP A 78 0.64 11.81 -5.83
C ASP A 78 2.05 11.37 -6.23
N GLY A 79 2.13 10.31 -7.01
CA GLY A 79 3.36 9.88 -7.67
C GLY A 79 3.78 10.83 -8.80
N PRO A 80 5.02 10.70 -9.31
CA PRO A 80 5.46 11.47 -10.47
C PRO A 80 4.52 11.21 -11.66
N VAL A 81 4.20 12.24 -12.45
CA VAL A 81 3.23 12.21 -13.58
C VAL A 81 1.75 12.00 -13.23
N HIS A 82 1.37 11.98 -11.94
CA HIS A 82 -0.01 11.72 -11.52
C HIS A 82 -0.66 12.90 -10.79
N GLY A 83 -2.00 12.91 -10.76
CA GLY A 83 -2.80 13.80 -9.93
C GLY A 83 -2.44 15.28 -10.06
N GLU A 84 -2.25 15.95 -8.93
CA GLU A 84 -1.94 17.38 -8.83
C GLU A 84 -0.48 17.71 -9.19
N ARG A 85 0.34 16.70 -9.57
CA ARG A 85 1.65 16.95 -10.21
C ARG A 85 1.54 17.22 -11.71
N ARG A 86 0.36 17.06 -12.30
CA ARG A 86 0.12 17.32 -13.73
C ARG A 86 -0.40 18.73 -13.93
N ALA A 87 -0.03 19.35 -15.05
CA ALA A 87 -0.59 20.65 -15.46
C ALA A 87 -2.07 20.53 -15.88
N SER A 88 -2.48 19.36 -16.38
CA SER A 88 -3.86 19.06 -16.74
C SER A 88 -4.33 17.80 -16.00
N PRO A 89 -5.54 17.76 -15.44
CA PRO A 89 -6.07 16.54 -14.83
C PRO A 89 -6.19 15.41 -15.87
N ALA A 90 -5.72 14.21 -15.52
CA ALA A 90 -5.95 12.98 -16.28
C ALA A 90 -5.77 11.75 -15.36
N ASP A 91 -6.35 10.64 -15.78
CA ASP A 91 -6.26 9.31 -15.17
C ASP A 91 -6.34 8.22 -16.26
N GLY A 92 -6.46 6.95 -15.85
CA GLY A 92 -6.68 5.83 -16.76
C GLY A 92 -5.44 5.38 -17.54
N GLU A 93 -5.66 4.86 -18.75
CA GLU A 93 -4.60 4.26 -19.57
C GLU A 93 -3.53 5.25 -20.00
N GLN A 94 -3.89 6.51 -20.26
CA GLN A 94 -2.93 7.55 -20.63
C GLN A 94 -1.88 7.71 -19.53
N VAL A 95 -2.32 7.97 -18.31
CA VAL A 95 -1.42 8.21 -17.17
C VAL A 95 -0.61 6.95 -16.85
N ARG A 96 -1.23 5.76 -16.97
CA ARG A 96 -0.53 4.49 -16.84
C ARG A 96 0.58 4.30 -17.86
N SER A 97 0.37 4.72 -19.10
CA SER A 97 1.38 4.69 -20.16
C SER A 97 2.52 5.67 -19.87
N GLU A 98 2.21 6.90 -19.47
CA GLU A 98 3.21 7.91 -19.07
C GLU A 98 4.06 7.42 -17.89
N PHE A 99 3.44 6.83 -16.87
CA PHE A 99 4.14 6.21 -15.75
C PHE A 99 5.05 5.06 -16.19
N ARG A 100 4.56 4.16 -17.05
CA ARG A 100 5.37 3.04 -17.56
C ARG A 100 6.58 3.53 -18.36
N ALA A 101 6.42 4.61 -19.13
CA ALA A 101 7.53 5.24 -19.84
C ALA A 101 8.57 5.81 -18.88
N LEU A 102 8.13 6.56 -17.86
CA LEU A 102 9.02 7.10 -16.82
C LEU A 102 9.75 5.99 -16.05
N TRP A 103 9.05 4.91 -15.69
CA TRP A 103 9.66 3.76 -15.02
C TRP A 103 10.75 3.10 -15.89
N ALA A 104 10.50 2.97 -17.19
CA ALA A 104 11.45 2.41 -18.14
C ALA A 104 12.68 3.32 -18.36
N GLU A 105 12.49 4.64 -18.36
CA GLU A 105 13.57 5.63 -18.40
C GLU A 105 14.45 5.54 -17.15
N GLY A 106 13.85 5.27 -15.98
CA GLY A 106 14.55 5.14 -14.71
C GLY A 106 14.75 6.49 -14.01
N GLY A 107 15.44 6.47 -12.86
CA GLY A 107 15.75 7.67 -12.08
C GLY A 107 14.58 8.25 -11.25
N SER A 108 13.38 7.69 -11.34
CA SER A 108 12.22 8.15 -10.58
C SER A 108 12.08 7.54 -9.18
N VAL A 109 12.79 6.45 -8.88
CA VAL A 109 12.62 5.73 -7.61
C VAL A 109 13.18 6.52 -6.43
N GLU A 110 14.42 6.96 -6.50
CA GLU A 110 15.09 7.67 -5.42
C GLU A 110 14.40 9.01 -5.09
N PRO A 111 13.94 9.81 -6.07
CA PRO A 111 13.05 10.95 -5.81
C PRO A 111 11.76 10.54 -5.08
N MET A 112 11.10 9.45 -5.49
CA MET A 112 9.87 8.99 -4.84
C MET A 112 10.12 8.51 -3.39
N VAL A 113 11.26 7.87 -3.12
CA VAL A 113 11.69 7.52 -1.75
C VAL A 113 11.91 8.78 -0.92
N ALA A 114 12.54 9.81 -1.47
CA ALA A 114 12.74 11.09 -0.79
C ALA A 114 11.40 11.78 -0.50
N ASP A 115 10.47 11.76 -1.46
CA ASP A 115 9.14 12.35 -1.32
C ASP A 115 8.35 11.67 -0.17
N TRP A 116 8.39 10.33 -0.08
CA TRP A 116 7.76 9.60 1.02
C TRP A 116 8.44 9.84 2.38
N ARG A 117 9.77 9.91 2.44
CA ARG A 117 10.48 10.22 3.69
C ARG A 117 10.12 11.60 4.22
N ALA A 118 10.13 12.62 3.36
CA ALA A 118 9.75 13.97 3.73
C ALA A 118 8.29 14.05 4.20
N THR A 119 7.40 13.34 3.49
CA THR A 119 5.99 13.22 3.90
C THR A 119 5.89 12.58 5.28
N LEU A 120 6.56 11.46 5.50
CA LEU A 120 6.53 10.77 6.80
C LEU A 120 7.12 11.65 7.92
N ASP A 121 8.19 12.39 7.66
CA ASP A 121 8.78 13.32 8.63
C ASP A 121 7.81 14.43 9.04
N GLU A 122 7.02 14.95 8.10
CA GLU A 122 5.98 15.92 8.41
C GLU A 122 4.83 15.29 9.21
N LEU A 123 4.35 14.12 8.78
CA LEU A 123 3.24 13.44 9.45
C LEU A 123 3.60 13.01 10.88
N CYS A 124 4.84 12.57 11.13
CA CYS A 124 5.29 12.24 12.48
C CYS A 124 5.33 13.44 13.45
N ARG A 125 5.21 14.68 12.96
CA ARG A 125 5.06 15.88 13.81
C ARG A 125 3.61 16.14 14.22
N MET A 126 2.64 15.48 13.59
CA MET A 126 1.24 15.59 13.95
C MET A 126 0.97 14.93 15.31
N PRO A 127 0.24 15.58 16.24
CA PRO A 127 -0.07 15.00 17.56
C PRO A 127 -0.92 13.71 17.47
N GLU A 128 -1.62 13.50 16.36
CA GLU A 128 -2.46 12.34 16.08
C GLU A 128 -1.66 11.10 15.66
N VAL A 129 -0.41 11.25 15.22
CA VAL A 129 0.39 10.14 14.66
C VAL A 129 1.25 9.47 15.71
N ASP A 130 1.20 8.13 15.77
CA ASP A 130 2.15 7.31 16.50
C ASP A 130 3.36 6.95 15.63
N PRO A 131 4.55 7.54 15.88
CA PRO A 131 5.75 7.23 15.10
C PRO A 131 6.27 5.80 15.34
N ALA A 132 5.75 5.06 16.31
CA ALA A 132 6.11 3.66 16.54
C ALA A 132 5.28 2.67 15.71
N ALA A 133 4.15 3.09 15.15
CA ALA A 133 3.18 2.23 14.47
C ALA A 133 2.84 2.76 13.07
N ILE A 134 3.78 2.60 12.13
CA ILE A 134 3.62 3.05 10.74
C ILE A 134 3.57 1.84 9.81
N GLY A 135 2.57 1.77 8.94
CA GLY A 135 2.46 0.75 7.90
C GLY A 135 2.49 1.33 6.49
N TRP A 136 2.71 0.44 5.54
CA TRP A 136 2.63 0.73 4.11
C TRP A 136 1.52 -0.08 3.46
N TYR A 137 0.74 0.55 2.59
CA TYR A 137 -0.10 -0.13 1.61
C TYR A 137 0.20 0.42 0.22
N GLY A 138 0.47 -0.46 -0.72
CA GLY A 138 0.50 -0.09 -2.13
C GLY A 138 0.69 -1.31 -3.00
N ILE A 139 -0.18 -1.45 -4.00
CA ILE A 139 -0.11 -2.49 -5.02
C ILE A 139 0.21 -1.89 -6.38
N SER A 140 0.67 -2.70 -7.33
CA SER A 140 1.07 -2.22 -8.67
C SER A 140 2.13 -1.13 -8.57
N MET A 141 1.87 0.09 -9.04
CA MET A 141 2.80 1.21 -8.85
C MET A 141 3.12 1.45 -7.37
N GLY A 142 2.16 1.23 -6.47
CA GLY A 142 2.38 1.27 -5.03
C GLY A 142 3.43 0.27 -4.57
N THR A 143 3.60 -0.87 -5.24
CA THR A 143 4.72 -1.80 -4.99
C THR A 143 6.01 -1.30 -5.64
N ALA A 144 5.94 -0.84 -6.89
CA ALA A 144 7.10 -0.35 -7.65
C ALA A 144 7.89 0.73 -6.91
N TYR A 145 7.18 1.67 -6.27
CA TYR A 145 7.79 2.73 -5.47
C TYR A 145 7.77 2.47 -3.96
N GLY A 146 6.81 1.67 -3.47
CA GLY A 146 6.69 1.36 -2.05
C GLY A 146 7.75 0.40 -1.55
N LEU A 147 8.07 -0.65 -2.30
CA LEU A 147 9.10 -1.62 -1.89
C LEU A 147 10.48 -0.96 -1.68
N PRO A 148 10.99 -0.11 -2.59
CA PRO A 148 12.22 0.65 -2.36
C PRO A 148 12.15 1.57 -1.12
N PHE A 149 11.00 2.21 -0.89
CA PHE A 149 10.78 3.06 0.27
C PHE A 149 10.78 2.26 1.59
N VAL A 150 10.01 1.17 1.65
CA VAL A 150 9.96 0.26 2.81
C VAL A 150 11.34 -0.32 3.11
N ALA A 151 12.10 -0.69 2.09
CA ALA A 151 13.48 -1.18 2.25
C ALA A 151 14.45 -0.11 2.77
N ALA A 152 14.14 1.17 2.61
CA ALA A 152 14.97 2.30 3.01
C ALA A 152 14.50 2.97 4.32
N GLU A 153 13.28 2.72 4.77
CA GLU A 153 12.65 3.45 5.89
C GLU A 153 12.45 2.54 7.11
N PRO A 154 13.31 2.64 8.14
CA PRO A 154 13.26 1.76 9.32
C PRO A 154 12.03 1.98 10.21
N ARG A 155 11.26 3.05 10.02
CA ARG A 155 10.03 3.31 10.77
C ARG A 155 8.85 2.44 10.33
N ILE A 156 8.86 1.86 9.13
CA ILE A 156 7.77 0.99 8.66
C ILE A 156 7.77 -0.32 9.43
N ARG A 157 6.61 -0.72 9.94
CA ARG A 157 6.40 -1.90 10.81
C ARG A 157 5.66 -3.04 10.16
N ALA A 158 4.87 -2.76 9.13
CA ALA A 158 4.20 -3.77 8.31
C ALA A 158 3.95 -3.20 6.91
N ALA A 159 3.93 -4.07 5.90
CA ALA A 159 3.64 -3.64 4.53
C ALA A 159 2.68 -4.59 3.83
N VAL A 160 1.73 -4.03 3.09
CA VAL A 160 0.99 -4.73 2.05
C VAL A 160 1.56 -4.29 0.71
N LEU A 161 2.07 -5.26 -0.05
CA LEU A 161 2.68 -5.10 -1.36
C LEU A 161 2.03 -6.09 -2.34
N GLY A 162 2.32 -6.00 -3.63
CA GLY A 162 1.82 -6.96 -4.59
C GLY A 162 1.49 -6.39 -5.97
N MET A 163 1.06 -7.28 -6.87
CA MET A 163 0.66 -6.93 -8.23
C MET A 163 1.75 -6.15 -8.99
N TRP A 164 3.01 -6.49 -8.76
CA TRP A 164 4.17 -6.02 -9.52
C TRP A 164 5.20 -7.13 -9.57
N GLY A 165 5.99 -7.20 -10.64
CA GLY A 165 6.98 -8.25 -10.83
C GLY A 165 8.23 -7.79 -11.59
N THR A 166 9.17 -8.70 -11.76
CA THR A 166 10.45 -8.47 -12.44
C THR A 166 10.37 -8.39 -13.97
N SER A 167 9.18 -8.58 -14.57
CA SER A 167 8.96 -8.64 -16.02
C SER A 167 9.10 -7.30 -16.76
N ARG A 168 9.14 -6.17 -16.06
CA ARG A 168 9.35 -4.84 -16.67
C ARG A 168 10.80 -4.40 -16.59
N ILE A 169 11.21 -3.52 -17.52
CA ILE A 169 12.50 -2.82 -17.50
C ILE A 169 12.69 -2.17 -16.12
N ASN A 170 13.92 -2.18 -15.61
CA ASN A 170 14.32 -1.68 -14.29
C ASN A 170 13.67 -2.38 -13.07
N SER A 171 12.73 -3.33 -13.24
CA SER A 171 12.08 -4.00 -12.10
C SER A 171 12.97 -4.98 -11.35
N ARG A 172 14.08 -5.46 -11.94
CA ARG A 172 15.01 -6.37 -11.23
C ARG A 172 15.59 -5.77 -9.95
N ARG A 173 15.74 -4.44 -9.86
CA ARG A 173 16.21 -3.77 -8.62
C ARG A 173 15.32 -4.10 -7.41
N LEU A 174 14.04 -4.40 -7.63
CA LEU A 174 13.08 -4.71 -6.57
C LEU A 174 13.42 -6.00 -5.83
N VAL A 175 14.15 -6.93 -6.46
CA VAL A 175 14.66 -8.13 -5.80
C VAL A 175 15.68 -7.76 -4.73
N ASP A 176 16.59 -6.83 -5.03
CA ASP A 176 17.60 -6.36 -4.08
C ASP A 176 16.98 -5.52 -2.95
N ASP A 177 15.93 -4.75 -3.26
CA ASP A 177 15.15 -4.04 -2.24
C ASP A 177 14.40 -5.02 -1.32
N ALA A 178 13.77 -6.06 -1.88
CA ALA A 178 13.06 -7.07 -1.11
C ALA A 178 13.96 -7.80 -0.10
N ARG A 179 15.22 -8.09 -0.47
CA ARG A 179 16.21 -8.69 0.44
C ARG A 179 16.52 -7.84 1.68
N ARG A 180 16.18 -6.55 1.67
CA ARG A 180 16.38 -5.63 2.80
C ARG A 180 15.11 -5.44 3.64
N VAL A 181 13.99 -6.04 3.25
CA VAL A 181 12.71 -5.94 3.97
C VAL A 181 12.55 -7.14 4.90
N SER A 182 12.68 -6.90 6.21
CA SER A 182 12.55 -7.93 7.26
C SER A 182 11.28 -7.80 8.12
N ILE A 183 10.45 -6.79 7.89
CA ILE A 183 9.18 -6.58 8.59
C ILE A 183 8.08 -7.53 8.07
N PRO A 184 6.98 -7.78 8.80
CA PRO A 184 5.83 -8.52 8.28
C PRO A 184 5.32 -7.96 6.94
N VAL A 185 5.08 -8.85 5.97
CA VAL A 185 4.57 -8.48 4.63
C VAL A 185 3.42 -9.37 4.21
N LEU A 186 2.31 -8.77 3.79
CA LEU A 186 1.31 -9.44 2.96
C LEU A 186 1.56 -9.06 1.50
N PHE A 187 1.88 -10.04 0.66
CA PHE A 187 2.09 -9.87 -0.77
C PHE A 187 0.86 -10.40 -1.52
N GLN A 188 0.15 -9.53 -2.24
CA GLN A 188 -1.07 -9.90 -2.96
C GLN A 188 -0.82 -10.06 -4.46
N GLN A 189 -1.40 -11.10 -5.06
CA GLN A 189 -1.33 -11.38 -6.48
C GLN A 189 -2.71 -11.63 -7.06
N LYS A 190 -2.86 -11.38 -8.37
CA LYS A 190 -4.00 -11.78 -9.19
C LYS A 190 -3.62 -12.95 -10.09
N GLN A 191 -4.48 -13.96 -10.18
CA GLN A 191 -4.22 -15.19 -10.94
C GLN A 191 -4.04 -14.90 -12.43
N ASP A 192 -4.88 -14.02 -12.99
CA ASP A 192 -4.95 -13.75 -14.42
C ASP A 192 -4.35 -12.37 -14.76
N ASP A 193 -3.35 -11.93 -13.98
CA ASP A 193 -2.68 -10.63 -14.15
C ASP A 193 -2.05 -10.48 -15.54
N GLU A 194 -2.64 -9.62 -16.36
CA GLU A 194 -2.22 -9.37 -17.74
C GLU A 194 -1.01 -8.42 -17.85
N PHE A 195 -0.59 -7.77 -16.76
CA PHE A 195 0.51 -6.81 -16.75
C PHE A 195 1.82 -7.35 -16.17
N PHE A 196 1.76 -8.34 -15.29
CA PHE A 196 2.92 -8.90 -14.61
C PHE A 196 2.84 -10.42 -14.53
N THR A 197 3.87 -11.09 -15.05
CA THR A 197 4.00 -12.55 -15.02
C THR A 197 3.98 -13.08 -13.58
N PRO A 198 3.26 -14.17 -13.28
CA PRO A 198 3.26 -14.80 -11.95
C PRO A 198 4.68 -15.06 -11.41
N GLU A 199 5.59 -15.55 -12.25
CA GLU A 199 6.96 -15.90 -11.87
C GLU A 199 7.73 -14.67 -11.38
N GLY A 200 7.60 -13.55 -12.09
CA GLY A 200 8.25 -12.30 -11.71
C GLY A 200 7.67 -11.65 -10.45
N GLN A 201 6.40 -11.91 -10.11
CA GLN A 201 5.80 -11.47 -8.85
C GLN A 201 6.31 -12.35 -7.68
N VAL A 202 6.32 -13.67 -7.87
CA VAL A 202 6.85 -14.64 -6.91
C VAL A 202 8.33 -14.43 -6.65
N GLU A 203 9.13 -14.05 -7.66
CA GLU A 203 10.56 -13.74 -7.49
C GLU A 203 10.79 -12.61 -6.47
N ILE A 204 9.97 -11.55 -6.52
CA ILE A 204 10.03 -10.45 -5.54
C ILE A 204 9.63 -10.95 -4.15
N TYR A 205 8.51 -11.69 -4.07
CA TYR A 205 8.02 -12.24 -2.80
C TYR A 205 9.06 -13.17 -2.13
N GLU A 206 9.67 -14.08 -2.90
CA GLU A 206 10.66 -15.02 -2.38
C GLU A 206 11.94 -14.31 -1.92
N ALA A 207 12.29 -13.18 -2.56
CA ALA A 207 13.44 -12.38 -2.16
C ALA A 207 13.23 -11.62 -0.84
N LEU A 208 11.99 -11.42 -0.36
CA LEU A 208 11.73 -10.78 0.92
C LEU A 208 12.43 -11.53 2.05
N ALA A 209 13.24 -10.80 2.84
CA ALA A 209 13.96 -11.32 4.00
C ALA A 209 13.08 -11.45 5.26
N SER A 210 11.80 -11.13 5.15
CA SER A 210 10.84 -11.20 6.24
C SER A 210 10.55 -12.65 6.64
N PRO A 211 10.69 -13.02 7.93
CA PRO A 211 10.26 -14.31 8.44
C PRO A 211 8.72 -14.40 8.57
N GLU A 212 8.01 -13.29 8.40
CA GLU A 212 6.56 -13.17 8.52
C GLU A 212 5.95 -12.62 7.22
N LYS A 213 6.42 -13.16 6.08
CA LYS A 213 5.85 -12.90 4.76
C LYS A 213 4.75 -13.90 4.41
N GLN A 214 3.73 -13.43 3.71
CA GLN A 214 2.63 -14.25 3.19
C GLN A 214 2.35 -13.86 1.75
N LEU A 215 2.11 -14.85 0.89
CA LEU A 215 1.62 -14.65 -0.48
C LEU A 215 0.14 -15.04 -0.53
N ALA A 216 -0.71 -14.09 -0.91
CA ALA A 216 -2.14 -14.31 -1.11
C ALA A 216 -2.49 -14.11 -2.59
N VAL A 217 -3.12 -15.12 -3.20
CA VAL A 217 -3.47 -15.12 -4.62
C VAL A 217 -4.99 -15.05 -4.77
N TYR A 218 -5.47 -14.07 -5.53
CA TYR A 218 -6.89 -13.80 -5.74
C TYR A 218 -7.27 -13.99 -7.21
N GLN A 219 -8.53 -14.32 -7.46
CA GLN A 219 -9.07 -14.46 -8.82
C GLN A 219 -9.13 -13.12 -9.56
N GLY A 220 -9.07 -13.17 -10.89
CA GLY A 220 -9.22 -12.04 -11.80
C GLY A 220 -7.90 -11.49 -12.33
N GLY A 221 -8.01 -10.46 -13.19
CA GLY A 221 -6.89 -9.74 -13.79
C GLY A 221 -6.36 -8.59 -12.94
N HIS A 222 -5.58 -7.70 -13.55
CA HIS A 222 -4.91 -6.59 -12.90
C HIS A 222 -5.87 -5.42 -12.60
N VAL A 223 -6.77 -5.66 -11.66
CA VAL A 223 -7.82 -4.72 -11.22
C VAL A 223 -7.67 -4.35 -9.75
N ASP A 224 -8.32 -3.26 -9.36
CA ASP A 224 -8.31 -2.77 -7.99
C ASP A 224 -8.83 -3.84 -6.98
N PRO A 225 -8.22 -3.96 -5.79
CA PRO A 225 -8.67 -4.84 -4.73
C PRO A 225 -10.11 -4.54 -4.33
N SER A 226 -10.88 -5.61 -4.21
CA SER A 226 -12.26 -5.57 -3.74
C SER A 226 -12.60 -6.86 -3.01
N GLY A 227 -13.72 -6.87 -2.28
CA GLY A 227 -14.17 -8.04 -1.54
C GLY A 227 -13.10 -8.59 -0.59
N LEU A 228 -12.81 -9.88 -0.70
CA LEU A 228 -11.86 -10.57 0.18
C LEU A 228 -10.44 -9.99 0.11
N GLN A 229 -9.98 -9.57 -1.08
CA GLN A 229 -8.63 -9.01 -1.23
C GLN A 229 -8.49 -7.70 -0.44
N LEU A 230 -9.50 -6.83 -0.52
CA LEU A 230 -9.55 -5.58 0.24
C LEU A 230 -9.76 -5.82 1.73
N PHE A 231 -10.54 -6.83 2.11
CA PHE A 231 -10.70 -7.20 3.51
C PHE A 231 -9.36 -7.66 4.12
N ASP A 232 -8.66 -8.59 3.47
CA ASP A 232 -7.41 -9.16 3.99
C ASP A 232 -6.32 -8.09 4.17
N LEU A 233 -6.22 -7.11 3.25
CA LEU A 233 -5.22 -6.05 3.39
C LEU A 233 -5.53 -5.11 4.57
N ILE A 234 -6.81 -4.78 4.79
CA ILE A 234 -7.24 -3.91 5.90
C ILE A 234 -6.98 -4.62 7.23
N GLU A 235 -7.41 -5.88 7.36
CA GLU A 235 -7.24 -6.68 8.56
C GLU A 235 -5.76 -6.94 8.88
N PHE A 236 -4.94 -7.21 7.86
CA PHE A 236 -3.50 -7.36 8.04
C PHE A 236 -2.87 -6.12 8.66
N LEU A 237 -3.14 -4.93 8.10
CA LEU A 237 -2.58 -3.68 8.61
C LEU A 237 -3.12 -3.33 10.00
N ALA A 238 -4.44 -3.47 10.19
CA ALA A 238 -5.09 -3.23 11.48
C ALA A 238 -4.43 -4.07 12.59
N THR A 239 -4.32 -5.37 12.33
CA THR A 239 -3.75 -6.34 13.27
C THR A 239 -2.28 -6.05 13.58
N ARG A 240 -1.46 -5.82 12.55
CA ARG A 240 -0.01 -5.61 12.72
C ARG A 240 0.35 -4.31 13.42
N LEU A 241 -0.44 -3.25 13.20
CA LEU A 241 -0.12 -1.93 13.74
C LEU A 241 -0.78 -1.66 15.11
N GLN A 242 -1.87 -2.34 15.45
CA GLN A 242 -2.44 -2.27 16.81
C GLN A 242 -1.66 -3.12 17.82
N HIS A 243 -0.95 -4.15 17.35
CA HIS A 243 -0.18 -5.07 18.20
C HIS A 243 1.26 -5.28 17.69
N PRO A 244 2.12 -4.24 17.66
CA PRO A 244 3.44 -4.27 17.00
C PRO A 244 4.47 -5.21 17.65
N HIS A 245 4.19 -5.80 18.81
CA HIS A 245 5.10 -6.71 19.55
C HIS A 245 4.52 -8.12 19.78
N GLY A 246 3.33 -8.42 19.24
CA GLY A 246 2.71 -9.73 19.37
C GLY A 246 3.16 -10.69 18.27
N ARG A 247 3.70 -11.86 18.63
CA ARG A 247 3.89 -12.97 17.69
C ARG A 247 2.51 -13.50 17.33
N GLN A 248 2.13 -13.48 16.05
CA GLN A 248 0.76 -13.79 15.65
C GLN A 248 0.66 -15.03 14.75
N GLN A 249 -0.50 -15.68 14.80
CA GLN A 249 -0.87 -16.79 13.92
C GLN A 249 -0.79 -16.33 12.44
N PRO A 250 -0.33 -17.16 11.51
CA PRO A 250 -0.36 -16.82 10.09
C PRO A 250 -1.80 -16.52 9.65
N PHE A 251 -2.00 -15.51 8.80
CA PHE A 251 -3.30 -15.31 8.16
C PHE A 251 -3.59 -16.55 7.31
N PRO A 252 -4.84 -17.02 7.26
CA PRO A 252 -5.18 -18.21 6.52
C PRO A 252 -4.76 -18.05 5.06
N VAL A 253 -3.88 -18.94 4.59
CA VAL A 253 -3.56 -19.07 3.17
C VAL A 253 -4.81 -19.63 2.50
N VAL A 254 -5.59 -18.76 1.86
CA VAL A 254 -6.73 -19.20 1.05
C VAL A 254 -6.17 -19.67 -0.29
N TYR A 255 -5.85 -20.97 -0.40
CA TYR A 255 -5.78 -21.59 -1.72
C TYR A 255 -7.19 -21.56 -2.31
N GLY A 256 -7.41 -20.69 -3.29
CA GLY A 256 -8.59 -20.77 -4.15
C GLY A 256 -8.64 -22.18 -4.75
N ASN A 257 -9.76 -22.88 -4.56
CA ASN A 257 -9.96 -24.23 -5.04
C ASN A 257 -9.49 -24.37 -6.49
N SER A 258 -8.51 -25.24 -6.72
CA SER A 258 -8.20 -25.74 -8.05
C SER A 258 -9.49 -26.27 -8.69
N PRO A 259 -9.79 -25.96 -9.96
CA PRO A 259 -10.83 -26.70 -10.65
C PRO A 259 -10.33 -28.14 -10.73
N GLN A 260 -10.93 -29.03 -9.93
CA GLN A 260 -10.81 -30.45 -10.17
C GLN A 260 -11.50 -30.73 -11.51
N GLY A 261 -10.71 -30.65 -12.58
CA GLY A 261 -10.99 -31.44 -13.75
C GLY A 261 -11.01 -32.91 -13.33
N SER A 262 -12.10 -33.60 -13.61
CA SER A 262 -12.02 -35.02 -13.91
C SER A 262 -13.05 -35.36 -14.98
N PRO A 263 -12.64 -36.15 -15.97
CA PRO A 263 -13.44 -36.45 -17.16
C PRO A 263 -14.46 -37.54 -16.85
N ARG A 264 -15.64 -37.41 -17.46
CA ARG A 264 -16.44 -38.50 -18.03
C ARG A 264 -17.51 -37.93 -18.95
#